data_AF-A0AAW2L4N3-F1
#
_entry.id   AF-A0AAW2L4N3-F1
#
_cell.length_a   1.000
_cell.length_b   1.000
_cell.length_c   1.000
_cell.angle_alpha   90.00
_cell.angle_beta   90.00
_cell.angle_gamma   90.00
#
_symmetry.space_group_name_H-M   'P 1'
#
loop_
_entity.id
_entity.type
_entity.pdbx_description
1 polymer ?
#
loop_
_entity_poly.entity_id
_entity_poly.type
_entity_poly.pdbx_seq_one_letter_code
_entity_poly.pdbx_strand_id
1 'polypeptide(L)'
;MNKRAPKTTAFLFTIRQKENECLRDYMQRFVEAVHEVPHVNHELLASIIQQNLLPGRFKESIAGKPPGTIEDLLMRSQKYIRIEESNASDPSHSVKRKNREEEKEPKKKEERKHIPPAGFSHYTP
;
A
#
# COMPACT_ATOMS: atom_id res chain seq x y z
N MET A 1 -6.80 -37.98 21.88
CA MET A 1 -5.77 -37.03 21.39
C MET A 1 -6.28 -36.39 20.11
N ASN A 2 -6.70 -35.12 20.15
CA ASN A 2 -7.15 -34.42 18.94
C ASN A 2 -5.91 -33.95 18.17
N LYS A 3 -5.43 -34.77 17.23
CA LYS A 3 -4.34 -34.39 16.33
C LYS A 3 -4.88 -33.37 15.33
N ARG A 4 -4.72 -32.08 15.60
CA ARG A 4 -4.91 -31.04 14.57
C ARG A 4 -3.78 -31.22 13.56
N ALA A 5 -4.13 -31.39 12.29
CA ALA A 5 -3.14 -31.45 11.22
C ALA A 5 -2.32 -30.15 11.20
N PRO A 6 -1.01 -30.20 10.93
CA PRO A 6 -0.18 -29.01 10.85
C PRO A 6 -0.70 -28.07 9.75
N LYS A 7 -0.77 -26.77 10.07
CA LYS A 7 -1.15 -25.74 9.11
C LYS A 7 -0.02 -25.58 8.09
N THR A 8 -0.38 -25.52 6.82
CA THR A 8 0.57 -25.34 5.70
C THR A 8 0.58 -23.90 5.24
N THR A 9 1.54 -23.52 4.41
CA THR A 9 1.61 -22.16 3.83
C THR A 9 0.35 -21.78 3.05
N ALA A 10 -0.35 -22.76 2.46
CA ALA A 10 -1.64 -22.54 1.80
C ALA A 10 -2.70 -21.93 2.75
N PHE A 11 -2.63 -22.23 4.05
CA PHE A 11 -3.51 -21.65 5.06
C PHE A 11 -3.35 -20.13 5.14
N LEU A 12 -2.14 -19.59 4.99
CA LEU A 12 -1.91 -18.15 5.07
C LEU A 12 -2.63 -17.37 3.97
N PHE A 13 -2.79 -17.94 2.77
CA PHE A 13 -3.56 -17.32 1.68
C PHE A 13 -5.05 -17.16 2.01
N THR A 14 -5.56 -17.90 3.00
CA THR A 14 -6.95 -17.77 3.47
C THR A 14 -7.15 -16.62 4.44
N ILE A 15 -6.06 -16.10 5.02
CA ILE A 15 -6.09 -14.99 5.99
C ILE A 15 -6.15 -13.66 5.25
N ARG A 16 -7.29 -13.39 4.61
CA ARG A 16 -7.56 -12.14 3.89
C ARG A 16 -8.14 -11.08 4.83
N GLN A 17 -7.80 -9.82 4.56
CA GLN A 17 -8.40 -8.68 5.22
C GLN A 17 -9.85 -8.54 4.75
N LYS A 18 -10.78 -8.38 5.69
CA LYS A 18 -12.22 -8.21 5.41
C LYS A 18 -12.58 -6.74 5.27
N GLU A 19 -13.66 -6.43 4.54
CA GLU A 19 -14.08 -5.03 4.28
C GLU A 19 -14.36 -4.22 5.55
N ASN A 20 -14.91 -4.87 6.58
CA ASN A 20 -15.24 -4.24 7.87
C ASN A 20 -14.17 -4.51 8.95
N GLU A 21 -12.95 -4.84 8.54
CA GLU A 21 -11.86 -5.18 9.45
C GLU A 21 -10.73 -4.15 9.37
N CYS A 22 -10.44 -3.54 10.52
CA CYS A 22 -9.35 -2.58 10.64
C CYS A 22 -7.98 -3.26 10.44
N LEU A 23 -6.97 -2.47 10.08
CA LEU A 23 -5.63 -3.03 9.84
C LEU A 23 -5.05 -3.74 11.08
N ARG A 24 -5.36 -3.25 12.29
CA ARG A 24 -4.90 -3.83 13.55
C ARG A 24 -5.38 -5.27 13.72
N ASP A 25 -6.67 -5.50 13.58
CA ASP A 25 -7.29 -6.82 13.76
C ASP A 25 -6.82 -7.80 12.68
N TYR A 26 -6.72 -7.33 11.43
CA TYR A 26 -6.16 -8.12 10.35
C TYR A 26 -4.73 -8.57 10.64
N MET A 27 -3.85 -7.64 11.03
CA MET A 27 -2.44 -7.94 11.30
C MET A 27 -2.27 -8.90 12.47
N GLN A 28 -3.10 -8.78 13.51
CA GLN A 28 -3.12 -9.72 14.62
C GLN A 28 -3.40 -11.15 14.14
N ARG A 29 -4.48 -11.35 13.37
CA ARG A 29 -4.83 -12.66 12.81
C ARG A 29 -3.76 -13.20 11.86
N PHE A 30 -3.18 -12.33 11.05
CA PHE A 30 -2.14 -12.72 10.09
C PHE A 30 -0.89 -13.23 10.80
N VAL A 31 -0.41 -12.51 11.82
CA VAL A 31 0.78 -12.86 12.58
C VAL A 31 0.57 -14.15 13.37
N GLU A 32 -0.59 -14.31 14.01
CA GLU A 32 -0.97 -15.57 14.66
C GLU A 32 -0.93 -16.75 13.70
N ALA A 33 -1.51 -16.59 12.49
CA ALA A 33 -1.48 -17.64 11.48
C ALA A 33 -0.06 -17.96 11.01
N VAL A 34 0.81 -16.96 10.87
CA VAL A 34 2.22 -17.15 10.49
C VAL A 34 2.97 -17.94 11.55
N HIS A 35 2.71 -17.69 12.85
CA HIS A 35 3.33 -18.45 13.94
C HIS A 35 2.90 -19.93 13.98
N GLU A 36 1.74 -20.27 13.42
CA GLU A 36 1.27 -21.66 13.34
C GLU A 36 1.82 -22.43 12.13
N VAL A 37 2.46 -21.75 11.17
CA VAL A 37 3.01 -22.36 9.97
C VAL A 37 4.54 -22.40 10.07
N PRO A 38 5.16 -23.58 10.09
CA PRO A 38 6.61 -23.69 10.15
C PRO A 38 7.27 -23.25 8.83
N HIS A 39 8.47 -22.67 8.93
CA HIS A 39 9.38 -22.37 7.80
C HIS A 39 8.80 -21.51 6.66
N VAL A 40 7.97 -20.53 6.97
CA VAL A 40 7.49 -19.57 5.97
C VAL A 40 8.64 -18.65 5.56
N ASN A 41 9.04 -18.71 4.29
CA ASN A 41 10.08 -17.84 3.76
C ASN A 41 9.56 -16.39 3.63
N HIS A 42 10.45 -15.40 3.73
CA HIS A 42 10.07 -13.99 3.79
C HIS A 42 9.51 -13.46 2.45
N GLU A 43 10.00 -13.93 1.31
CA GLU A 43 9.51 -13.51 -0.02
C GLU A 43 8.07 -13.96 -0.27
N LEU A 44 7.75 -15.19 0.16
CA LEU A 44 6.41 -15.75 0.11
C LEU A 44 5.50 -15.03 1.10
N LEU A 45 5.98 -14.72 2.31
CA LEU A 45 5.23 -13.91 3.27
C LEU A 45 4.85 -12.55 2.69
N ALA A 46 5.80 -11.88 2.02
CA ALA A 46 5.57 -10.60 1.35
C ALA A 46 4.52 -10.70 0.23
N SER A 47 4.57 -11.79 -0.55
CA SER A 47 3.59 -12.06 -1.61
C SER A 47 2.19 -12.32 -1.04
N ILE A 48 2.10 -13.13 0.01
CA ILE A 48 0.84 -13.47 0.68
C ILE A 48 0.20 -12.22 1.29
N ILE A 49 0.95 -11.43 2.07
CA ILE A 49 0.39 -10.22 2.71
C ILE A 49 -0.11 -9.23 1.65
N GLN A 50 0.63 -9.05 0.55
CA GLN A 50 0.21 -8.17 -0.54
C GLN A 50 -1.09 -8.65 -1.20
N GLN A 51 -1.26 -9.96 -1.40
CA GLN A 51 -2.48 -10.52 -1.98
C GLN A 51 -3.68 -10.43 -1.02
N ASN A 52 -3.43 -10.61 0.27
CA ASN A 52 -4.47 -10.72 1.29
C ASN A 52 -5.01 -9.37 1.78
N LEU A 53 -4.25 -8.28 1.61
CA LEU A 53 -4.68 -6.93 1.96
C LEU A 53 -5.76 -6.38 1.02
N LEU A 54 -6.66 -5.57 1.57
CA LEU A 54 -7.55 -4.73 0.77
C LEU A 54 -6.79 -3.58 0.10
N PRO A 55 -7.31 -3.02 -1.01
CA PRO A 55 -6.77 -1.80 -1.59
C PRO A 55 -6.67 -0.68 -0.53
N GLY A 56 -5.52 0.00 -0.47
CA GLY A 56 -5.30 1.07 0.49
C GLY A 56 -3.82 1.41 0.67
N ARG A 57 -3.57 2.45 1.47
CA ARG A 57 -2.23 3.05 1.65
C ARG A 57 -1.20 2.07 2.21
N PHE A 58 -1.64 1.13 3.06
CA PHE A 58 -0.76 0.09 3.57
C PHE A 58 -0.37 -0.91 2.47
N LYS A 59 -1.33 -1.40 1.68
CA LYS A 59 -1.07 -2.29 0.54
C LYS A 59 -0.15 -1.65 -0.50
N GLU A 60 -0.37 -0.37 -0.82
CA GLU A 60 0.52 0.42 -1.68
C GLU A 60 1.96 0.44 -1.13
N SER A 61 2.11 0.64 0.18
CA SER A 61 3.42 0.64 0.85
C SER A 61 4.12 -0.71 0.79
N ILE A 62 3.39 -1.80 0.96
CA ILE A 62 3.91 -3.16 0.82
C ILE A 62 4.36 -3.41 -0.62
N ALA A 63 3.53 -3.09 -1.61
CA ALA A 63 3.86 -3.28 -3.02
C ALA A 63 5.08 -2.46 -3.46
N GLY A 64 5.20 -1.22 -2.96
CA GLY A 64 6.32 -0.34 -3.30
C GLY A 64 7.65 -0.75 -2.64
N LYS A 65 7.60 -1.34 -1.45
CA LYS A 65 8.79 -1.88 -0.76
C LYS A 65 8.40 -3.14 0.01
N PRO A 66 8.50 -4.33 -0.57
CA PRO A 66 8.18 -5.58 0.14
C PRO A 66 8.92 -5.67 1.50
N PRO A 67 8.29 -6.14 2.58
CA PRO A 67 8.95 -6.33 3.85
C PRO A 67 10.01 -7.44 3.76
N GLY A 68 11.20 -7.21 4.32
CA GLY A 68 12.29 -8.20 4.30
C GLY A 68 12.20 -9.22 5.43
N THR A 69 11.46 -8.90 6.50
CA THR A 69 11.22 -9.75 7.67
C THR A 69 9.80 -9.55 8.20
N ILE A 70 9.35 -10.43 9.10
CA ILE A 70 8.09 -10.22 9.83
C ILE A 70 8.14 -8.97 10.73
N GLU A 71 9.32 -8.64 11.27
CA GLU A 71 9.51 -7.45 12.10
C GLU A 71 9.35 -6.16 11.29
N ASP A 72 9.92 -6.11 10.08
CA ASP A 72 9.71 -4.99 9.15
C ASP A 72 8.22 -4.78 8.83
N LEU A 73 7.49 -5.89 8.64
CA LEU A 73 6.06 -5.87 8.39
C LEU A 73 5.29 -5.32 9.60
N LEU A 74 5.62 -5.76 10.81
CA LEU A 74 5.00 -5.33 12.06
C LEU A 74 5.29 -3.86 12.39
N MET A 75 6.54 -3.42 12.28
CA MET A 75 6.91 -2.02 12.50
C MET A 75 6.15 -1.10 11.53
N ARG A 76 6.06 -1.52 10.27
CA ARG A 76 5.35 -0.76 9.25
C ARG A 76 3.85 -0.76 9.49
N SER A 77 3.24 -1.90 9.84
CA SER A 77 1.80 -1.94 10.12
C SER A 77 1.43 -1.01 11.26
N GLN A 78 2.23 -0.94 12.32
CA GLN A 78 1.98 -0.04 13.45
C GLN A 78 1.94 1.43 13.04
N LYS A 79 2.78 1.85 12.09
CA LYS A 79 2.70 3.21 11.52
C LYS A 79 1.33 3.45 10.87
N TYR A 80 0.84 2.51 10.08
CA TYR A 80 -0.42 2.67 9.34
C TYR A 80 -1.66 2.49 10.23
N ILE A 81 -1.60 1.65 11.26
CA ILE A 81 -2.65 1.53 12.29
C ILE A 81 -2.87 2.88 12.98
N ARG A 82 -1.80 3.55 13.42
CA ARG A 82 -1.90 4.89 14.03
C ARG A 82 -2.50 5.92 13.07
N ILE A 83 -2.15 5.85 11.78
CA ILE A 83 -2.72 6.72 10.76
C ILE A 83 -4.23 6.45 10.62
N GLU A 84 -4.64 5.20 10.50
CA GLU A 84 -6.06 4.79 10.41
C GLU A 84 -6.86 5.29 11.61
N GLU A 85 -6.37 5.06 12.84
CA GLU A 85 -7.01 5.46 14.10
C GLU A 85 -7.10 6.98 14.28
N SER A 86 -6.06 7.72 13.86
CA SER A 86 -6.08 9.20 13.89
C SER A 86 -7.15 9.76 12.95
N ASN A 87 -7.35 9.14 11.78
CA ASN A 87 -8.36 9.58 10.81
C ASN A 87 -9.79 9.25 11.26
N ALA A 88 -9.97 8.12 11.94
CA ALA A 88 -11.28 7.75 12.50
C ALA A 88 -11.71 8.72 13.61
N SER A 89 -10.75 9.35 14.29
CA SER A 89 -11.00 10.28 15.40
C SER A 89 -11.20 11.73 14.97
N ASP A 90 -10.87 12.11 13.73
CA ASP A 90 -11.02 13.46 13.19
C ASP A 90 -12.08 13.53 12.07
N PRO A 91 -13.33 13.93 12.38
CA PRO A 91 -14.39 14.03 11.39
C PRO A 91 -14.10 15.03 10.26
N SER A 92 -13.18 16.00 10.45
CA SER A 92 -12.83 17.00 9.44
C SER A 92 -11.90 16.46 8.33
N HIS A 93 -11.20 15.36 8.60
CA HIS A 93 -10.18 14.83 7.69
C HIS A 93 -10.75 13.98 6.54
N SER A 94 -11.99 13.49 6.72
CA SER A 94 -12.75 12.73 5.72
C SER A 94 -13.09 13.56 4.47
N VAL A 95 -13.43 14.84 4.65
CA VAL A 95 -13.84 15.75 3.56
C VAL A 95 -12.66 16.16 2.66
N LYS A 96 -11.47 16.36 3.24
CA LYS A 96 -10.27 16.76 2.47
C LYS A 96 -9.72 15.67 1.55
N ARG A 97 -9.97 14.38 1.85
CA ARG A 97 -9.42 13.27 1.06
C ARG A 97 -10.16 13.01 -0.24
N LYS A 98 -11.47 13.28 -0.29
CA LYS A 98 -12.25 13.15 -1.52
C LYS A 98 -11.72 14.06 -2.64
N ASN A 99 -11.16 15.22 -2.28
CA ASN A 99 -10.59 16.18 -3.22
C ASN A 99 -9.16 15.86 -3.71
N ARG A 100 -8.40 15.00 -3.03
CA ARG A 100 -6.98 14.73 -3.38
C ARG A 100 -6.78 13.49 -4.25
N GLU A 101 -7.78 12.61 -4.33
CA GLU A 101 -7.71 11.39 -5.14
C GLU A 101 -8.09 11.61 -6.61
N GLU A 102 -8.77 12.72 -6.96
CA GLU A 102 -9.10 13.09 -8.35
C GLU A 102 -7.94 13.76 -9.10
N GLU A 103 -6.88 14.23 -8.43
CA GLU A 103 -5.80 15.01 -9.05
C GLU A 103 -4.61 14.17 -9.58
N LYS A 104 -4.89 12.95 -10.06
CA LYS A 104 -3.91 12.15 -10.83
C LYS A 104 -4.34 12.03 -12.29
N GLU A 105 -4.43 13.15 -12.99
CA GLU A 105 -4.41 13.16 -14.46
C GLU A 105 -2.96 13.00 -14.98
N PRO A 106 -2.74 12.22 -16.05
CA PRO A 106 -1.42 12.02 -16.62
C PRO A 106 -1.03 13.24 -17.47
N LYS A 107 -0.04 14.03 -17.01
CA LYS A 107 0.58 15.08 -17.83
C LYS A 107 1.26 14.46 -19.06
N LYS A 108 0.59 14.52 -20.21
CA LYS A 108 1.19 14.26 -21.52
C LYS A 108 2.37 15.22 -21.71
N LYS A 109 3.55 14.65 -21.98
CA LYS A 109 4.74 15.39 -22.39
C LYS A 109 4.50 15.90 -23.80
N GLU A 110 4.18 17.19 -23.95
CA GLU A 110 4.05 17.81 -25.25
C GLU A 110 5.40 18.32 -25.75
N GLU A 111 5.63 18.01 -27.01
CA GLU A 111 6.88 17.96 -27.75
C GLU A 111 7.45 19.36 -27.98
N ARG A 112 8.70 19.58 -27.56
CA ARG A 112 9.43 20.82 -27.88
C ARG A 112 9.67 20.90 -29.38
N LYS A 113 8.96 21.79 -30.09
CA LYS A 113 9.39 22.32 -31.39
C LYS A 113 9.23 23.85 -31.46
N HIS A 114 10.33 24.46 -31.91
CA HIS A 114 10.72 25.87 -32.05
C HIS A 114 9.79 26.74 -32.89
N ILE A 115 9.64 28.04 -32.58
CA ILE A 115 9.74 29.17 -33.53
C ILE A 115 10.16 30.47 -32.78
N PRO A 116 11.23 31.21 -33.18
CA PRO A 116 11.53 32.54 -32.66
C PRO A 116 10.75 33.65 -33.41
N PRO A 117 10.36 34.77 -32.74
CA PRO A 117 9.61 35.83 -33.41
C PRO A 117 10.53 36.73 -34.26
N ALA A 118 10.13 36.93 -35.52
CA ALA A 118 10.72 37.88 -36.46
C ALA A 118 10.14 39.29 -36.25
N GLY A 119 10.98 40.33 -36.38
CA GLY A 119 10.52 41.72 -36.29
C GLY A 119 11.59 42.81 -36.33
N PHE A 120 12.22 43.00 -37.50
CA PHE A 120 12.76 44.24 -38.09
C PHE A 120 13.62 45.22 -37.25
N SER A 121 14.86 45.42 -37.70
CA SER A 121 15.49 46.75 -37.69
C SER A 121 16.25 46.98 -38.99
N HIS A 122 16.04 48.18 -39.51
CA HIS A 122 16.36 48.66 -40.84
C HIS A 122 17.79 49.20 -40.88
N TYR A 123 18.57 48.84 -41.90
CA TYR A 123 19.65 49.69 -42.40
C TYR A 123 19.54 49.78 -43.92
N THR A 124 19.39 51.01 -44.40
CA THR A 124 19.35 51.42 -45.80
C THR A 124 20.73 51.99 -46.18
N PRO A 125 21.04 52.10 -47.49
CA PRO A 125 22.14 51.42 -48.19
C PRO A 125 23.55 51.91 -47.86
#